data_AF-A0A226XB37-F1
#
_entry.id   AF-A0A226XB37-F1
#
_cell.length_a   1.000
_cell.length_b   1.000
_cell.length_c   1.000
_cell.angle_alpha   90.00
_cell.angle_beta   90.00
_cell.angle_gamma   90.00
#
_symmetry.space_group_name_H-M   'P 1'
#
loop_
_entity.id
_entity.type
_entity.pdbx_description
1 polymer ?
#
loop_
_entity_poly.entity_id
_entity_poly.type
_entity_poly.pdbx_seq_one_letter_code
_entity_poly.pdbx_strand_id
1 'polypeptide(L)'
;MLRSSPVPRKIVTDQLRSYPAAKAEIPELANVKHVFVKAAARLNNRAENSHQPTRERERRMRGFRDPKRTQKFLSCFGPSRQHFALKRHLLRASLYRTQLAVRFIAWRELTEVTHNPSYAF
;
A
#
# COMPACT_ATOMS: atom_id res chain seq x y z
N MET A 1 -8.98 -14.32 -3.91
CA MET A 1 -8.71 -14.06 -2.47
C MET A 1 -8.57 -12.58 -2.14
N LEU A 2 -9.70 -11.87 -2.09
CA LEU A 2 -9.77 -10.50 -1.57
C LEU A 2 -9.67 -10.56 -0.04
N ARG A 3 -8.44 -10.69 0.50
CA ARG A 3 -8.17 -11.05 1.91
C ARG A 3 -8.89 -10.18 2.95
N SER A 4 -9.10 -8.89 2.65
CA SER A 4 -9.65 -7.90 3.60
C SER A 4 -10.46 -6.78 2.93
N SER A 5 -10.73 -6.88 1.62
CA SER A 5 -11.40 -5.84 0.85
C SER A 5 -12.73 -6.34 0.30
N PRO A 6 -13.83 -5.59 0.42
CA PRO A 6 -15.09 -5.97 -0.19
C PRO A 6 -14.96 -6.06 -1.71
N VAL A 7 -15.77 -6.93 -2.33
CA VAL A 7 -15.83 -7.08 -3.78
C VAL A 7 -16.18 -5.73 -4.41
N PRO A 8 -15.33 -5.18 -5.31
CA PRO A 8 -15.60 -3.89 -5.92
C PRO A 8 -16.73 -3.99 -6.94
N ARG A 9 -17.54 -2.93 -7.08
CA ARG A 9 -18.58 -2.86 -8.14
C ARG A 9 -18.00 -2.81 -9.55
N LYS A 10 -16.79 -2.26 -9.70
CA LYS A 10 -16.11 -2.07 -10.98
C LYS A 10 -14.60 -2.10 -10.78
N ILE A 11 -13.89 -2.72 -11.72
CA ILE A 11 -12.43 -2.71 -11.83
C ILE A 11 -12.05 -1.86 -13.03
N VAL A 12 -11.03 -1.02 -12.84
CA VAL A 12 -10.53 -0.10 -13.84
C VAL A 12 -9.04 -0.34 -14.02
N THR A 13 -8.61 -0.69 -15.22
CA THR A 13 -7.20 -0.96 -15.55
C THR A 13 -6.81 -0.27 -16.85
N ASP A 14 -5.50 -0.23 -17.12
CA ASP A 14 -5.01 0.04 -18.47
C ASP A 14 -5.43 -1.08 -19.46
N GLN A 15 -5.10 -0.92 -20.74
CA GLN A 15 -5.52 -1.77 -21.85
C GLN A 15 -4.67 -3.03 -22.07
N LEU A 16 -3.84 -3.43 -21.11
CA LEU A 16 -3.07 -4.68 -21.23
C LEU A 16 -3.98 -5.91 -21.19
N ARG A 17 -3.74 -6.83 -22.13
CA ARG A 17 -4.50 -8.10 -22.27
C ARG A 17 -4.34 -9.06 -21.09
N SER A 18 -3.32 -8.86 -20.25
CA SER A 18 -3.09 -9.65 -19.04
C SER A 18 -4.16 -9.43 -17.96
N TYR A 19 -4.75 -8.23 -17.88
CA TYR A 19 -5.76 -7.93 -16.86
C TYR A 19 -7.08 -8.70 -16.98
N PRO A 20 -7.75 -8.77 -18.16
CA PRO A 20 -8.97 -9.56 -18.28
C PRO A 20 -8.70 -11.06 -18.06
N ALA A 21 -7.53 -11.57 -18.46
CA ALA A 21 -7.12 -12.95 -18.19
C ALA A 21 -6.97 -13.20 -16.69
N ALA A 22 -6.21 -12.35 -15.97
CA ALA A 22 -6.06 -12.45 -14.53
C ALA A 22 -7.39 -12.29 -13.76
N LYS A 23 -8.32 -11.46 -14.25
CA LYS A 23 -9.66 -11.34 -13.66
C LYS A 23 -10.45 -12.65 -13.80
N ALA A 24 -10.33 -13.35 -14.93
CA ALA A 24 -11.06 -14.59 -15.18
C ALA A 24 -10.67 -15.73 -14.21
N GLU A 25 -9.44 -15.69 -13.69
CA GLU A 25 -8.93 -16.65 -12.69
C GLU A 25 -9.46 -16.40 -11.27
N ILE A 26 -10.21 -15.31 -11.05
CA ILE A 26 -10.71 -14.91 -9.72
C ILE A 26 -12.24 -15.00 -9.71
N PRO A 27 -12.82 -16.11 -9.20
CA PRO A 27 -14.28 -16.33 -9.19
C PRO A 27 -15.07 -15.22 -8.51
N GLU A 28 -14.53 -14.64 -7.44
CA GLU A 28 -15.18 -13.55 -6.69
C GLU A 28 -15.38 -12.28 -7.55
N LEU A 29 -14.64 -12.16 -8.64
CA LEU A 29 -14.71 -11.03 -9.57
C LEU A 29 -15.56 -11.32 -10.81
N ALA A 30 -16.20 -12.50 -10.91
CA ALA A 30 -16.98 -12.89 -12.08
C ALA A 30 -18.02 -11.81 -12.47
N ASN A 31 -18.79 -11.35 -11.48
CA ASN A 31 -19.84 -10.34 -11.66
C ASN A 31 -19.35 -8.88 -11.61
N VAL A 32 -18.04 -8.66 -11.52
CA VAL A 32 -17.47 -7.31 -11.44
C VAL A 32 -17.27 -6.75 -12.83
N LYS A 33 -17.83 -5.56 -13.10
CA LYS A 33 -17.64 -4.86 -14.37
C LYS A 33 -16.17 -4.47 -14.54
N HIS A 34 -15.52 -4.94 -15.60
CA HIS A 34 -14.17 -4.51 -15.97
C HIS A 34 -14.25 -3.41 -17.03
N VAL A 35 -13.51 -2.31 -16.80
CA VAL A 35 -13.48 -1.18 -17.72
C VAL A 35 -12.04 -0.78 -18.00
N PHE A 36 -11.72 -0.68 -19.28
CA PHE A 36 -10.45 -0.14 -19.74
C PHE A 36 -10.45 1.38 -19.71
N VAL A 37 -9.35 1.96 -19.25
CA VAL A 37 -9.12 3.40 -19.32
C VAL A 37 -8.57 3.76 -20.70
N LYS A 38 -9.17 4.74 -21.37
CA LYS A 38 -8.48 5.43 -22.48
C LYS A 38 -7.33 6.24 -21.89
N ALA A 39 -6.12 6.12 -22.43
CA ALA A 39 -4.91 6.73 -21.88
C ALA A 39 -5.07 8.22 -21.49
N ALA A 40 -5.88 8.98 -22.23
CA ALA A 40 -6.16 10.39 -21.97
C ALA A 40 -7.03 10.67 -20.72
N ALA A 41 -7.78 9.68 -20.22
CA ALA A 41 -8.81 9.89 -19.20
C ALA A 41 -8.29 9.90 -17.75
N ARG A 42 -6.99 9.60 -17.52
CA ARG A 42 -6.34 9.68 -16.19
C ARG A 42 -7.06 8.90 -15.06
N LEU A 43 -7.93 7.96 -15.40
CA LEU A 43 -8.78 7.25 -14.42
C LEU A 43 -7.99 6.26 -13.54
N ASN A 44 -6.79 5.85 -13.98
CA ASN A 44 -5.87 5.03 -13.17
C ASN A 44 -4.91 5.87 -12.30
N ASN A 45 -4.97 7.20 -12.34
CA ASN A 45 -4.07 8.07 -11.58
C ASN A 45 -4.03 7.74 -10.10
N ARG A 46 -5.16 7.35 -9.50
CA ARG A 46 -5.21 6.97 -8.09
C ARG A 46 -4.37 5.72 -7.81
N ALA A 47 -4.43 4.72 -8.70
CA ALA A 47 -3.61 3.51 -8.59
C ALA A 47 -2.12 3.85 -8.81
N GLU A 48 -1.80 4.62 -9.86
CA GLU A 48 -0.43 5.06 -10.14
C GLU A 48 0.19 5.87 -8.99
N ASN A 49 -0.56 6.83 -8.44
CA ASN A 49 -0.12 7.64 -7.31
C ASN A 49 0.04 6.81 -6.03
N SER A 50 -0.72 5.73 -5.87
CA SER A 50 -0.57 4.82 -4.72
C SER A 50 0.76 4.06 -4.75
N HIS A 51 1.36 3.85 -5.93
CA HIS A 51 2.64 3.17 -6.08
C HIS A 51 3.86 4.08 -5.84
N GLN A 52 3.71 5.39 -6.01
CA GLN A 52 4.81 6.37 -5.89
C GLN A 52 5.66 6.20 -4.62
N PRO A 53 5.08 6.04 -3.41
CA PRO A 53 5.87 5.93 -2.19
C PRO A 53 6.69 4.64 -2.11
N THR A 54 6.14 3.54 -2.62
CA THR A 54 6.83 2.26 -2.69
C THR A 54 7.99 2.33 -3.68
N ARG A 55 7.76 2.95 -4.86
CA ARG A 55 8.81 3.19 -5.87
C ARG A 55 9.90 4.13 -5.37
N GLU A 56 9.56 5.15 -4.59
CA GLU A 56 10.55 6.05 -3.99
C GLU A 56 11.46 5.29 -3.02
N ARG A 57 10.89 4.39 -2.21
CA ARG A 57 11.67 3.53 -1.30
C ARG A 57 12.53 2.53 -2.06
N GLU A 58 11.98 1.88 -3.08
CA GLU A 58 12.74 0.99 -3.96
C GLU A 58 13.97 1.69 -4.55
N ARG A 59 13.80 2.90 -5.11
CA ARG A 59 14.90 3.71 -5.66
C ARG A 59 15.95 4.04 -4.60
N ARG A 60 15.53 4.49 -3.42
CA ARG A 60 16.44 4.77 -2.29
C ARG A 60 17.21 3.53 -1.83
N MET A 61 16.60 2.35 -1.93
CA MET A 61 17.21 1.07 -1.59
C MET A 61 18.07 0.47 -2.71
N ARG A 62 18.30 1.22 -3.81
CA ARG A 62 19.02 0.76 -5.02
C ARG A 62 18.41 -0.50 -5.65
N GLY A 63 17.08 -0.54 -5.64
CA GLY A 63 16.28 -1.64 -6.15
C GLY A 63 16.01 -2.71 -5.11
N PHE A 64 14.91 -3.43 -5.34
CA PHE A 64 14.49 -4.60 -4.56
C PHE A 64 15.22 -5.86 -5.02
N ARG A 65 16.52 -5.93 -4.72
CA ARG A 65 17.44 -6.96 -5.24
C ARG A 65 17.20 -8.36 -4.69
N ASP A 66 16.75 -8.46 -3.44
CA ASP A 66 16.43 -9.74 -2.79
C ASP A 66 14.91 -9.90 -2.69
N PRO A 67 14.30 -10.89 -3.37
CA PRO A 67 12.87 -11.14 -3.30
C PRO A 67 12.35 -11.37 -1.89
N LYS A 68 13.09 -12.09 -1.03
CA LYS A 68 12.64 -12.43 0.33
C LYS A 68 12.59 -11.18 1.21
N ARG A 69 13.63 -10.36 1.16
CA ARG A 69 13.66 -9.07 1.87
C ARG A 69 12.61 -8.09 1.32
N THR A 70 12.39 -8.11 0.01
CA THR A 70 11.37 -7.27 -0.64
C THR A 70 9.97 -7.64 -0.19
N GLN A 71 9.65 -8.94 -0.15
CA GLN A 71 8.36 -9.40 0.33
C GLN A 71 8.10 -9.00 1.79
N LYS A 72 9.12 -9.12 2.65
CA LYS A 72 9.06 -8.66 4.06
C LYS A 72 8.87 -7.14 4.17
N PHE A 73 9.52 -6.37 3.29
CA PHE A 73 9.34 -4.92 3.25
C PHE A 73 7.93 -4.56 2.79
N LEU A 74 7.46 -5.13 1.68
CA LEU A 74 6.15 -4.82 1.09
C LEU A 74 5.00 -5.23 2.02
N SER A 75 5.15 -6.30 2.81
CA SER A 75 4.11 -6.75 3.74
C SER A 75 3.84 -5.76 4.88
N CYS A 76 4.87 -5.06 5.37
CA CYS A 76 4.72 -4.10 6.47
C CYS A 76 4.66 -2.63 6.02
N PHE A 77 5.19 -2.29 4.84
CA PHE A 77 5.36 -0.91 4.43
C PHE A 77 4.04 -0.14 4.27
N GLY A 78 2.99 -0.78 3.75
CA GLY A 78 1.68 -0.16 3.57
C GLY A 78 1.09 0.37 4.88
N PRO A 79 0.87 -0.51 5.90
CA PRO A 79 0.42 -0.11 7.22
C PRO A 79 1.33 0.94 7.88
N SER A 80 2.65 0.75 7.85
CA SER A 80 3.62 1.69 8.42
C SER A 80 3.48 3.08 7.80
N ARG A 81 3.41 3.15 6.47
CA ARG A 81 3.23 4.43 5.77
C ARG A 81 1.91 5.07 6.14
N GLN A 82 0.81 4.32 6.17
CA GLN A 82 -0.50 4.85 6.50
C GLN A 82 -0.55 5.43 7.92
N HIS A 83 0.12 4.80 8.88
CA HIS A 83 0.23 5.30 10.26
C HIS A 83 0.88 6.69 10.34
N PHE A 84 1.91 6.94 9.53
CA PHE A 84 2.63 8.21 9.48
C PHE A 84 2.10 9.20 8.43
N ALA A 85 1.13 8.83 7.60
CA ALA A 85 0.57 9.67 6.54
C ALA A 85 -0.41 10.75 7.08
N LEU A 86 0.06 11.57 8.00
CA LEU A 86 -0.68 12.74 8.49
C LEU A 86 -0.85 13.75 7.35
N LYS A 87 -2.07 14.30 7.22
CA LYS A 87 -2.39 15.31 6.20
C LYS A 87 -1.78 16.66 6.57
N ARG A 88 -0.46 16.80 6.41
CA ARG A 88 0.35 17.97 6.81
C ARG A 88 -0.25 19.30 6.31
N HIS A 89 -0.85 19.31 5.12
CA HIS A 89 -1.46 20.50 4.51
C HIS A 89 -2.75 20.95 5.22
N LEU A 90 -3.39 20.10 6.04
CA LEU A 90 -4.57 20.44 6.83
C LEU A 90 -4.24 20.85 8.26
N LEU A 91 -2.96 20.79 8.66
CA LEU A 91 -2.54 20.94 10.05
C LEU A 91 -1.59 22.13 10.22
N ARG A 92 -1.81 22.89 11.29
CA ARG A 92 -0.80 23.83 11.81
C ARG A 92 0.46 23.06 12.20
N ALA A 93 1.62 23.73 12.09
CA ALA A 93 2.91 23.09 12.33
C ALA A 93 3.03 22.51 13.74
N SER A 94 2.54 23.22 14.77
CA SER A 94 2.52 22.75 16.16
C SER A 94 1.72 21.46 16.31
N LEU A 95 0.46 21.46 15.86
CA LEU A 95 -0.43 20.30 15.91
C LEU A 95 0.15 19.10 15.15
N TYR A 96 0.73 19.32 13.97
CA TYR A 96 1.40 18.26 13.21
C TYR A 96 2.54 17.62 14.01
N ARG A 97 3.38 18.42 14.67
CA ARG A 97 4.50 17.90 15.49
C ARG A 97 3.99 17.11 16.69
N THR A 98 2.95 17.59 17.38
CA THR A 98 2.32 16.86 18.49
C THR A 98 1.75 15.53 18.03
N GLN A 99 0.98 15.51 16.94
CA GLN A 99 0.44 14.26 16.39
C GLN A 99 1.54 13.30 15.94
N LEU A 100 2.58 13.81 15.30
CA LEU A 100 3.71 12.99 14.86
C LEU A 100 4.45 12.38 16.06
N ALA A 101 4.65 13.13 17.15
CA ALA A 101 5.25 12.61 18.38
C ALA A 101 4.42 11.45 18.98
N VAL A 102 3.10 11.61 19.06
CA VAL A 102 2.19 10.54 19.52
C VAL A 102 2.29 9.30 18.63
N ARG A 103 2.34 9.48 17.31
CA ARG A 103 2.49 8.36 16.35
C ARG A 103 3.82 7.63 16.53
N PHE A 104 4.90 8.34 16.85
CA PHE A 104 6.20 7.75 17.14
C PHE A 104 6.21 6.94 18.44
N ILE A 105 5.53 7.43 19.49
CA ILE A 105 5.37 6.69 20.75
C ILE A 105 4.62 5.37 20.49
N ALA A 106 3.44 5.45 19.86
CA ALA A 106 2.65 4.26 19.53
C ALA A 106 3.41 3.28 18.62
N TRP A 107 4.20 3.80 17.67
CA TRP A 107 5.04 2.97 16.82
C TRP A 107 6.12 2.25 17.61
N ARG A 108 6.79 2.95 18.53
CA ARG A 108 7.81 2.36 19.40
C ARG A 108 7.23 1.22 20.23
N GLU A 109 6.09 1.45 20.90
CA GLU A 109 5.40 0.43 21.68
C GLU A 109 5.08 -0.82 20.84
N LEU A 110 4.51 -0.63 19.65
CA LEU A 110 4.24 -1.72 18.69
C LEU A 110 5.52 -2.48 18.33
N THR A 111 6.61 -1.77 18.03
CA THR A 111 7.86 -2.41 17.61
C THR A 111 8.64 -3.06 18.75
N GLU A 112 8.60 -2.50 19.96
CA GLU A 112 9.24 -3.04 21.16
C GLU A 112 8.51 -4.30 21.64
N VAL A 113 7.18 -4.33 21.58
CA VAL A 113 6.38 -5.55 21.79
C VAL A 113 6.77 -6.64 20.79
N THR A 114 7.04 -6.30 19.52
CA THR A 114 7.50 -7.29 18.53
C THR A 114 8.97 -7.68 18.67
N HIS A 115 9.80 -6.86 19.31
CA HIS A 115 11.22 -7.13 19.55
C HIS A 115 11.47 -7.87 20.88
N ASN A 116 10.41 -8.17 21.62
CA ASN A 116 10.42 -9.09 22.75
C ASN A 116 9.81 -10.45 22.35
N PRO A 117 10.37 -11.20 21.38
CA PRO A 117 10.26 -12.64 21.47
C PRO A 117 11.07 -13.00 22.72
N SER A 118 10.38 -13.41 23.77
CA SER A 118 11.01 -14.11 24.88
C SER A 118 11.99 -15.11 24.27
N TYR A 119 13.26 -14.97 24.66
CA TYR A 119 14.32 -15.91 24.30
C TYR A 119 13.79 -17.33 24.52
N ALA A 120 13.52 -18.03 23.43
CA ALA A 120 13.23 -19.45 23.39
C ALA A 120 14.01 -20.04 22.22
N PHE A 121 15.32 -20.12 22.45
CA PHE A 121 16.16 -21.24 22.03
C PHE A 121 17.03 -21.60 23.24
#